data_AF-A0A0D8J4Y4-F1
#
_entry.id   AF-A0A0D8J4Y4-F1
#
_cell.length_a   1.000
_cell.length_b   1.000
_cell.length_c   1.000
_cell.angle_alpha   90.00
_cell.angle_beta   90.00
_cell.angle_gamma   90.00
#
_symmetry.space_group_name_H-M   'P 1'
#
loop_
_entity.id
_entity.type
_entity.pdbx_description
1 polymer ?
#
loop_
_entity_poly.entity_id
_entity_poly.type
_entity_poly.pdbx_seq_one_letter_code
_entity_poly.pdbx_strand_id
1 'polypeptide(L)'
;MFLCVPGAGLFALGMCMCLLPEWGAAVQGVWTGAAGIGVLLWAWVLHRIMSGKPAVRHFSGRSLIRGLIGLAGTLALGTGMCMTMLWGMLVPGVAVGFAGIVLLLCLIPLCRGIKE
;
A
#
# COMPACT_ATOMS: atom_id res chain seq x y z
N MET A 1 6.67 12.90 -8.33
CA MET A 1 7.40 11.74 -7.76
C MET A 1 8.10 12.11 -6.44
N PHE A 2 8.75 13.27 -6.34
CA PHE A 2 9.45 13.74 -5.12
C PHE A 2 8.61 13.74 -3.82
N LEU A 3 7.33 14.12 -3.85
CA LEU A 3 6.47 14.13 -2.65
C LEU A 3 5.93 12.75 -2.23
N CYS A 4 6.01 11.74 -3.12
CA CYS A 4 5.41 10.43 -2.88
C CYS A 4 6.22 9.60 -1.87
N VAL A 5 7.56 9.63 -2.00
CA VAL A 5 8.47 8.90 -1.12
C VAL A 5 8.36 9.34 0.35
N PRO A 6 8.45 10.65 0.69
CA PRO A 6 8.28 11.10 2.07
C PRO A 6 6.86 10.86 2.59
N GLY A 7 5.82 11.01 1.76
CA GLY A 7 4.43 10.69 2.15
C GLY A 7 4.22 9.20 2.47
N ALA A 8 4.77 8.31 1.64
CA ALA A 8 4.73 6.87 1.86
C ALA A 8 5.52 6.45 3.10
N GLY A 9 6.68 7.08 3.35
CA GLY A 9 7.48 6.86 4.55
C GLY A 9 6.73 7.26 5.84
N LEU A 10 6.10 8.43 5.86
CA LEU A 10 5.29 8.89 6.99
C LEU A 10 4.09 7.97 7.23
N PHE A 11 3.43 7.53 6.16
CA PHE A 11 2.32 6.58 6.26
C PHE A 11 2.77 5.21 6.81
N ALA A 12 3.87 4.66 6.31
CA ALA A 12 4.41 3.39 6.78
C ALA A 12 4.80 3.45 8.27
N LEU A 13 5.50 4.52 8.69
CA LEU A 13 5.86 4.72 10.10
C LEU A 13 4.62 4.87 10.99
N GLY A 14 3.60 5.61 10.55
CA GLY A 14 2.34 5.76 11.29
C GLY A 14 1.60 4.44 11.48
N MET A 15 1.55 3.59 10.45
CA MET A 15 0.97 2.24 10.54
C MET A 15 1.77 1.33 11.48
N CYS A 16 3.10 1.38 11.44
CA CYS A 16 3.96 0.61 12.36
C CYS A 16 3.79 1.04 13.82
N MET A 17 3.68 2.35 14.08
CA MET A 17 3.46 2.88 15.43
C MET A 17 2.07 2.52 16.01
N CYS A 18 1.07 2.27 15.16
CA CYS A 18 -0.23 1.77 15.60
C CYS A 18 -0.18 0.27 15.98
N LEU A 19 0.67 -0.51 15.31
CA LEU A 19 0.74 -1.96 15.49
C LEU A 19 1.60 -2.41 16.68
N LEU A 20 2.55 -1.59 17.14
CA LEU A 20 3.35 -1.86 18.35
C LEU A 20 2.72 -1.17 19.58
N PRO A 21 1.92 -1.86 20.39
CA PRO A 21 1.32 -1.28 21.60
C PRO A 21 2.36 -0.93 22.68
N GLU A 22 3.55 -1.54 22.61
CA GLU A 22 4.65 -1.36 23.58
C GLU A 22 5.19 0.08 23.63
N TRP A 23 4.99 0.87 22.57
CA TRP A 23 5.45 2.25 22.49
C TRP A 23 4.46 3.25 23.10
N GLY A 24 3.23 2.83 23.44
CA GLY A 24 2.17 3.73 23.93
C GLY A 24 1.78 4.84 22.94
N ALA A 25 2.29 4.78 21.70
CA ALA A 25 2.23 5.85 20.71
C ALA A 25 1.14 5.64 19.66
N ALA A 26 0.16 4.75 19.91
CA ALA A 26 -0.89 4.42 18.96
C ALA A 26 -1.69 5.65 18.50
N VAL A 27 -1.98 6.58 19.42
CA VAL A 27 -2.65 7.85 19.09
C VAL A 27 -1.78 8.67 18.13
N GLN A 28 -0.48 8.85 18.42
CA GLN A 28 0.45 9.55 17.54
C GLN A 28 0.62 8.84 16.18
N GLY A 29 0.62 7.51 16.15
CA GLY A 29 0.65 6.70 14.94
C GLY A 29 -0.55 6.97 14.03
N VAL A 30 -1.75 7.08 14.59
CA VAL A 30 -2.97 7.41 13.81
C VAL A 30 -2.88 8.80 13.20
N TRP A 31 -2.45 9.80 13.97
CA TRP A 31 -2.30 11.18 13.47
C TRP A 31 -1.25 11.29 12.36
N THR A 32 -0.10 10.66 12.55
CA THR A 32 1.00 10.65 11.56
C THR A 32 0.63 9.84 10.31
N GLY A 33 -0.05 8.71 10.48
CA GLY A 33 -0.60 7.92 9.37
C GLY A 33 -1.63 8.71 8.58
N ALA A 34 -2.56 9.38 9.25
CA ALA A 34 -3.56 10.25 8.62
C ALA A 34 -2.92 11.41 7.84
N ALA A 35 -1.89 12.04 8.41
CA ALA A 35 -1.10 13.05 7.72
C ALA A 35 -0.39 12.49 6.48
N GLY A 36 0.18 11.29 6.57
CA GLY A 36 0.79 10.57 5.45
C GLY A 36 -0.19 10.29 4.31
N ILE A 37 -1.41 9.82 4.63
CA ILE A 37 -2.49 9.65 3.64
C ILE A 37 -2.82 11.00 2.99
N GLY A 38 -2.94 12.07 3.78
CA GLY A 38 -3.20 13.41 3.29
C GLY A 38 -2.17 13.89 2.25
N VAL A 39 -0.88 13.69 2.55
CA VAL A 39 0.21 14.02 1.62
C VAL A 39 0.17 13.17 0.35
N LEU A 40 -0.13 11.87 0.46
CA LEU A 40 -0.28 10.98 -0.69
C LEU A 40 -1.48 11.36 -1.58
N LEU A 41 -2.61 11.72 -0.98
CA LEU A 41 -3.78 12.23 -1.69
C LEU A 41 -3.45 13.55 -2.40
N TRP A 42 -2.76 14.47 -1.73
CA TRP A 42 -2.33 15.73 -2.33
C TRP A 42 -1.38 15.49 -3.51
N ALA A 43 -0.41 14.59 -3.35
CA ALA A 43 0.50 14.20 -4.44
C ALA A 43 -0.26 13.59 -5.63
N TRP A 44 -1.32 12.81 -5.38
CA TRP A 44 -2.18 12.26 -6.42
C TRP A 44 -2.98 13.34 -7.16
N VAL A 45 -3.55 14.30 -6.42
CA VAL A 45 -4.26 15.46 -7.00
C VAL A 45 -3.32 16.32 -7.85
N LEU A 46 -2.12 16.62 -7.37
CA LEU A 46 -1.12 17.36 -8.16
C LEU A 46 -0.71 16.60 -9.42
N HIS A 47 -0.56 15.28 -9.34
CA HIS A 47 -0.27 14.45 -10.52
C HIS A 47 -1.42 14.53 -11.53
N ARG A 48 -2.67 14.50 -11.06
CA ARG A 48 -3.87 14.66 -11.88
C ARG A 48 -3.89 16.02 -12.58
N ILE A 49 -3.54 17.09 -11.89
CA ILE A 49 -3.49 18.47 -12.42
C ILE A 49 -2.37 18.59 -13.47
N MET A 50 -1.15 18.16 -13.14
CA MET A 50 0.02 18.24 -14.04
C MET A 50 -0.13 17.36 -15.29
N SER A 51 -0.92 16.28 -15.21
CA SER A 51 -1.10 15.40 -16.36
C SER A 51 -1.92 16.03 -17.49
N GLY A 52 -2.61 17.16 -17.29
CA GLY A 52 -3.31 17.93 -18.35
C GLY A 52 -4.34 17.13 -19.16
N LYS A 53 -4.60 15.87 -18.78
CA LYS A 53 -5.46 14.93 -19.49
C LYS A 53 -6.90 15.16 -19.01
N PRO A 54 -7.90 15.15 -19.92
CA PRO A 54 -9.30 15.17 -19.52
C PRO A 54 -9.57 14.05 -18.51
N ALA A 55 -10.30 14.37 -17.46
CA ALA A 55 -10.32 13.64 -16.19
C ALA A 55 -10.73 12.16 -16.28
N VAL A 56 -11.33 11.70 -17.37
CA VAL A 56 -12.01 10.39 -17.44
C VAL A 56 -12.38 10.11 -18.89
N ARG A 57 -11.55 9.38 -19.66
CA ARG A 57 -12.04 8.78 -20.93
C ARG A 57 -12.01 7.25 -20.92
N HIS A 58 -11.22 6.65 -20.04
CA HIS A 58 -11.46 5.30 -19.55
C HIS A 58 -10.94 5.24 -18.12
N PHE A 59 -11.78 5.57 -17.13
CA PHE A 59 -11.63 4.94 -15.82
C PHE A 59 -12.09 3.49 -16.01
N SER A 60 -11.27 2.73 -16.74
CA SER A 60 -11.48 1.30 -16.89
C SER A 60 -11.41 0.78 -15.46
N GLY A 61 -12.48 0.16 -14.97
CA GLY A 61 -12.50 -0.47 -13.64
C GLY A 61 -11.24 -1.31 -13.41
N ARG A 62 -10.67 -1.86 -14.50
CA ARG A 62 -9.36 -2.52 -14.54
C ARG A 62 -8.21 -1.72 -13.92
N SER A 63 -8.11 -0.40 -14.06
CA SER A 63 -7.04 0.40 -13.43
C SER A 63 -7.20 0.51 -11.93
N LEU A 64 -8.44 0.72 -11.46
CA LEU A 64 -8.74 0.76 -10.03
C LEU A 64 -8.55 -0.62 -9.40
N ILE A 65 -9.02 -1.67 -10.08
CA ILE A 65 -8.85 -3.08 -9.67
C ILE A 65 -7.37 -3.43 -9.57
N ARG A 66 -6.54 -3.05 -10.55
CA ARG A 66 -5.09 -3.25 -10.48
C ARG A 66 -4.47 -2.55 -9.27
N GLY A 67 -4.88 -1.31 -8.99
CA GLY A 67 -4.43 -0.57 -7.81
C GLY A 67 -4.84 -1.25 -6.49
N LEU A 68 -6.10 -1.70 -6.37
CA LEU A 68 -6.62 -2.38 -5.18
C LEU A 68 -5.92 -3.72 -4.93
N ILE A 69 -5.72 -4.54 -5.98
CA ILE A 69 -5.03 -5.83 -5.87
C ILE A 69 -3.56 -5.60 -5.46
N GLY A 70 -2.90 -4.59 -6.02
CA GLY A 70 -1.55 -4.21 -5.60
C GLY A 70 -1.48 -3.79 -4.13
N LEU A 71 -2.42 -2.96 -3.69
CA LEU A 71 -2.53 -2.54 -2.29
C LEU A 71 -2.78 -3.73 -1.35
N ALA A 72 -3.68 -4.64 -1.71
CA ALA A 72 -3.97 -5.83 -0.93
C ALA A 72 -2.75 -6.76 -0.83
N GLY A 73 -2.00 -6.93 -1.94
CA GLY A 73 -0.81 -7.77 -1.99
C GLY A 73 0.35 -7.23 -1.15
N THR A 74 0.60 -5.92 -1.20
CA THR A 74 1.65 -5.30 -0.38
C THR A 74 1.28 -5.29 1.10
N LEU A 75 0.01 -5.08 1.45
CA LEU A 75 -0.47 -5.18 2.83
C LEU A 75 -0.34 -6.61 3.36
N ALA A 76 -0.74 -7.63 2.60
CA ALA A 76 -0.60 -9.03 2.98
C ALA A 76 0.87 -9.44 3.16
N LEU A 77 1.75 -8.99 2.26
CA LEU A 77 3.19 -9.23 2.40
C LEU A 77 3.73 -8.57 3.69
N GLY A 78 3.36 -7.31 3.94
CA GLY A 78 3.77 -6.56 5.12
C GLY A 78 3.28 -7.19 6.42
N THR A 79 2.01 -7.58 6.49
CA THR A 79 1.45 -8.26 7.68
C THR A 79 2.07 -9.64 7.91
N GLY A 80 2.39 -10.38 6.85
CA GLY A 80 3.14 -11.63 6.93
C GLY A 80 4.51 -11.45 7.61
N MET A 81 5.25 -10.40 7.24
CA MET A 81 6.53 -10.07 7.89
C MET A 81 6.36 -9.60 9.35
N CYS A 82 5.31 -8.83 9.65
CA CYS A 82 5.03 -8.41 11.02
C CYS A 82 4.65 -9.61 11.92
N MET A 83 3.88 -10.58 11.42
CA MET A 83 3.47 -11.76 12.19
C MET A 83 4.64 -12.67 12.58
N THR A 84 5.64 -12.84 11.71
CA THR A 84 6.80 -13.68 12.01
C THR A 84 7.68 -13.06 13.09
N MET A 85 7.80 -11.73 13.11
CA MET A 85 8.70 -11.00 13.99
C MET A 85 8.06 -10.59 15.33
N LEU A 86 6.80 -10.17 15.33
CA LEU A 86 6.11 -9.65 16.53
C LEU A 86 5.32 -10.72 17.28
N TRP A 87 4.71 -11.68 16.57
CA TRP A 87 3.88 -12.72 17.18
C TRP A 87 4.53 -14.09 17.26
N GLY A 88 5.77 -14.24 16.78
CA GLY A 88 6.49 -15.52 16.79
C GLY A 88 5.80 -16.65 16.01
N MET A 89 4.75 -16.33 15.26
CA MET A 89 3.91 -17.27 14.54
C MET A 89 4.45 -17.44 13.11
N LEU A 90 5.55 -18.18 13.02
CA LEU A 90 6.35 -18.29 11.79
C LEU A 90 5.58 -18.97 10.65
N VAL A 91 4.83 -20.03 10.95
CA VAL A 91 4.04 -20.79 9.97
C VAL A 91 2.95 -19.94 9.29
N PRO A 92 2.02 -19.29 10.03
CA PRO A 92 1.00 -18.46 9.38
C PRO A 92 1.59 -17.19 8.75
N GLY A 93 2.66 -16.62 9.32
CA GLY A 93 3.32 -15.45 8.71
C GLY A 93 3.92 -15.75 7.34
N VAL A 94 4.57 -16.91 7.18
CA VAL A 94 5.09 -17.36 5.88
C VAL A 94 3.95 -17.68 4.91
N ALA A 95 2.86 -18.31 5.37
CA ALA A 95 1.71 -18.61 4.52
C ALA A 95 1.06 -17.33 3.94
N VAL A 96 0.85 -16.31 4.78
CA VAL A 96 0.29 -15.01 4.37
C VAL A 96 1.28 -14.25 3.49
N GLY A 97 2.58 -14.31 3.79
CA GLY A 97 3.63 -13.73 2.94
C GLY A 97 3.67 -14.34 1.55
N PHE A 98 3.61 -15.67 1.44
CA PHE A 98 3.53 -16.37 0.16
C PHE A 98 2.27 -15.99 -0.62
N ALA A 99 1.11 -15.93 0.04
CA ALA A 99 -0.12 -15.47 -0.59
C ALA A 99 0.02 -14.04 -1.13
N GLY A 100 0.67 -13.14 -0.39
CA GLY A 100 0.99 -11.78 -0.83
C GLY A 100 1.86 -11.74 -2.09
N ILE A 101 2.93 -12.55 -2.15
CA ILE A 101 3.81 -12.66 -3.33
C ILE A 101 3.03 -13.17 -4.54
N VAL A 102 2.23 -14.23 -4.38
CA VAL A 102 1.40 -14.78 -5.46
C VAL A 102 0.41 -13.74 -5.99
N LEU A 103 -0.22 -12.97 -5.09
CA LEU A 103 -1.15 -11.90 -5.47
C LEU A 103 -0.45 -10.78 -6.28
N LEU A 104 0.76 -10.39 -5.84
CA LEU A 104 1.61 -9.41 -6.53
C LEU A 104 2.08 -9.93 -7.91
N LEU A 105 2.44 -11.20 -8.02
CA LEU A 105 2.80 -11.83 -9.28
C LEU A 105 1.63 -11.87 -10.25
N CYS A 106 0.41 -12.14 -9.77
CA CYS A 106 -0.81 -12.13 -10.57
C CYS A 106 -1.18 -10.71 -11.08
N LEU A 107 -0.65 -9.67 -10.45
CA LEU A 107 -0.82 -8.29 -10.91
C LEU A 107 0.01 -7.95 -12.16
N ILE A 108 1.17 -8.61 -12.36
CA ILE A 108 2.04 -8.41 -13.53
C ILE A 108 1.31 -8.72 -14.85
N PRO A 109 0.69 -9.90 -15.06
CA PRO A 109 -0.05 -10.20 -16.29
C PRO A 109 -1.28 -9.32 -16.44
N LEU A 110 -1.94 -8.95 -15.33
CA LEU A 110 -3.09 -8.07 -15.36
C LEU A 110 -2.72 -6.63 -15.79
N CYS A 111 -1.52 -6.17 -15.43
CA CYS A 111 -1.01 -4.85 -15.81
C CYS A 111 -0.47 -4.80 -17.24
N ARG A 112 0.26 -5.82 -17.68
CA ARG A 112 0.84 -5.90 -19.03
C ARG A 112 -0.19 -6.26 -20.10
N GLY A 113 -1.34 -6.83 -19.71
CA GLY A 113 -2.29 -7.46 -20.62
C GLY A 113 -1.70 -8.77 -21.12
N ILE A 114 -2.47 -9.85 -21.03
CA ILE A 114 -2.10 -11.10 -21.68
C ILE A 114 -2.08 -10.80 -23.18
N LYS A 115 -0.88 -10.64 -23.72
CA LYS A 115 -0.67 -10.52 -25.16
C LYS A 115 -0.48 -11.95 -25.63
N GLU A 116 -1.52 -12.49 -26.27
CA GLU A 116 -1.40 -13.72 -27.06
C GLU A 116 -0.29 -13.56 -28.11
#